data_AF-A0A2L2YTK3-F1
#
_entry.id   AF-A0A2L2YTK3-F1
#
_cell.length_a   1.000
_cell.length_b   1.000
_cell.length_c   1.000
_cell.angle_alpha   90.00
_cell.angle_beta   90.00
_cell.angle_gamma   90.00
#
_symmetry.space_group_name_H-M   'P 1'
#
loop_
_entity.id
_entity.type
_entity.pdbx_description
1 polymer ?
#
loop_
_entity_poly.entity_id
_entity_poly.type
_entity_poly.pdbx_seq_one_letter_code
_entity_poly.pdbx_strand_id
1 'polypeptide(L)'
;ITDGMQWETVGGAMITFTIKRGLVFANEIPIVLPDIPFTNGVIQVLNRVLLPEGVEFDCQCKPSTTTAQRPPSQAPGQTQRTNVPTTRRPSQQQFPRQTPRPSGRQTP
;
A
#
# COMPACT_ATOMS: atom_id res chain seq x y z
N ILE A 1 -16.38 -6.52 33.80
CA ILE A 1 -16.31 -5.36 32.88
C ILE A 1 -17.55 -4.49 33.07
N THR A 2 -17.43 -3.16 33.13
CA THR A 2 -18.58 -2.23 33.19
C THR A 2 -18.63 -1.34 31.94
N ASP A 3 -19.80 -0.75 31.67
CA ASP A 3 -19.96 0.17 30.54
C ASP A 3 -19.09 1.42 30.71
N GLY A 4 -18.39 1.80 29.64
CA GLY A 4 -17.44 2.93 29.64
C GLY A 4 -16.10 2.66 30.33
N MET A 5 -15.83 1.43 30.80
CA MET A 5 -14.54 1.06 31.39
C MET A 5 -13.41 1.17 30.36
N GLN A 6 -12.25 1.68 30.77
CA GLN A 6 -11.06 1.76 29.92
C GLN A 6 -9.87 1.08 30.57
N TRP A 7 -9.14 0.26 29.80
CA TRP A 7 -7.90 -0.38 30.24
C TRP A 7 -6.75 -0.04 29.31
N GLU A 8 -5.58 0.23 29.89
CA GLU A 8 -4.35 0.41 29.15
C GLU A 8 -3.72 -0.95 28.86
N THR A 9 -3.34 -1.17 27.60
CA THR A 9 -2.54 -2.33 27.21
C THR A 9 -1.09 -2.14 27.64
N VAL A 10 -0.32 -3.22 27.71
CA VAL A 10 1.13 -3.13 27.98
C VAL A 10 1.87 -2.29 26.93
N GLY A 11 1.31 -2.17 25.71
CA GLY A 11 1.83 -1.31 24.65
C GLY A 11 1.38 0.16 24.74
N GLY A 12 0.67 0.58 25.79
CA GLY A 12 0.20 1.95 26.01
C GLY A 12 -1.08 2.34 25.25
N ALA A 13 -1.59 1.46 24.37
CA ALA A 13 -2.87 1.69 23.71
C ALA A 13 -4.04 1.46 24.66
N MET A 14 -5.10 2.25 24.53
CA MET A 14 -6.31 2.14 25.37
C MET A 14 -7.37 1.23 24.73
N ILE A 15 -7.98 0.39 25.54
CA ILE A 15 -9.16 -0.42 25.19
C ILE A 15 -10.36 0.13 25.95
N THR A 16 -11.38 0.55 25.22
CA THR A 16 -12.68 0.97 25.78
C THR A 16 -13.66 -0.19 25.71
N PHE A 17 -14.28 -0.48 26.84
CA PHE A 17 -15.35 -1.44 26.96
C PHE A 17 -16.71 -0.75 26.91
N THR A 18 -17.62 -1.30 26.11
CA THR A 18 -18.99 -0.80 26.02
C THR A 18 -19.97 -1.94 26.15
N ILE A 19 -21.07 -1.72 26.87
CA ILE A 19 -22.14 -2.71 27.01
C ILE A 19 -23.35 -2.22 26.23
N LYS A 20 -23.69 -2.90 25.12
CA LYS A 20 -24.86 -2.57 24.30
C LYS A 20 -25.78 -3.77 24.23
N ARG A 21 -27.03 -3.60 24.69
CA ARG A 21 -28.07 -4.65 24.67
C ARG A 21 -27.63 -5.96 25.33
N GLY A 22 -26.88 -5.88 26.42
CA GLY A 22 -26.35 -7.04 27.15
C GLY A 22 -25.11 -7.71 26.52
N LEU A 23 -24.61 -7.19 25.39
CA LEU A 23 -23.35 -7.64 24.79
C LEU A 23 -22.22 -6.69 25.17
N VAL A 24 -21.05 -7.26 25.46
CA VAL A 24 -19.83 -6.52 25.80
C VAL A 24 -18.96 -6.37 24.56
N PHE A 25 -18.44 -5.17 24.35
CA PHE A 25 -17.57 -4.81 23.24
C PHE A 25 -16.25 -4.27 23.75
N ALA A 26 -15.15 -4.59 23.07
CA ALA A 26 -13.84 -3.99 23.27
C ALA A 26 -13.44 -3.25 21.98
N ASN A 27 -13.30 -1.91 22.03
CA ASN A 27 -13.03 -1.06 20.85
C ASN A 27 -13.95 -1.42 19.65
N GLU A 28 -15.25 -1.58 19.91
CA GLU A 28 -16.29 -1.97 18.93
C GLU A 28 -16.29 -3.43 18.45
N ILE A 29 -15.36 -4.27 18.91
CA ILE A 29 -15.34 -5.71 18.64
C ILE A 29 -16.16 -6.45 19.70
N PRO A 30 -17.11 -7.33 19.31
CA PRO A 30 -17.87 -8.11 20.28
C PRO A 30 -17.00 -9.14 21.00
N ILE A 31 -17.14 -9.22 22.33
CA ILE A 31 -16.59 -10.31 23.13
C ILE A 31 -17.49 -11.54 22.95
N VAL A 32 -16.91 -12.63 22.46
CA VAL A 32 -17.64 -13.89 22.18
C VAL A 32 -17.77 -14.73 23.45
N LEU A 33 -16.71 -14.77 24.26
CA LEU A 33 -16.71 -15.46 25.53
C LEU A 33 -15.98 -14.60 26.57
N PRO A 34 -16.73 -13.94 27.47
CA PRO A 34 -16.13 -13.14 28.52
C PRO A 34 -15.72 -13.98 29.73
N ASP A 35 -14.79 -13.43 30.51
CA ASP A 35 -14.52 -13.76 31.91
C ASP A 35 -14.08 -15.22 32.18
N ILE A 36 -13.16 -15.75 31.36
CA ILE A 36 -12.59 -17.09 31.60
C ILE A 36 -11.53 -16.97 32.71
N PRO A 37 -11.71 -17.62 33.88
CA PRO A 37 -10.79 -17.48 35.01
C PRO A 37 -9.51 -18.30 34.82
N PHE A 38 -8.37 -17.71 35.17
CA PHE A 38 -7.06 -18.36 35.22
C PHE A 38 -6.34 -18.00 36.53
N THR A 39 -5.29 -18.75 36.88
CA THR A 39 -4.52 -18.52 38.12
C THR A 39 -3.87 -17.14 38.20
N ASN A 40 -3.57 -16.53 37.06
CA ASN A 40 -2.88 -15.25 36.95
C ASN A 40 -3.73 -14.14 36.32
N GLY A 41 -5.03 -14.35 36.11
CA GLY A 41 -5.88 -13.34 35.50
C GLY A 41 -7.12 -13.90 34.83
N VAL A 42 -7.59 -13.18 33.82
CA VAL A 42 -8.83 -13.47 33.10
C VAL A 42 -8.57 -13.34 31.60
N ILE A 43 -9.04 -14.32 30.83
CA ILE A 43 -9.01 -14.25 29.36
C ILE A 43 -10.36 -13.76 28.85
N GLN A 44 -10.29 -12.81 27.90
CA GLN A 44 -11.43 -12.32 27.13
C GLN A 44 -11.30 -12.80 25.68
N VAL A 45 -12.30 -13.50 25.16
CA VAL A 45 -12.26 -14.05 23.79
C VAL A 45 -12.92 -13.09 22.80
N LEU A 46 -12.16 -12.66 21.81
CA LEU A 46 -12.61 -11.83 20.70
C LEU A 46 -12.61 -12.66 19.41
N ASN A 47 -13.54 -12.38 18.49
CA ASN A 47 -13.55 -12.97 17.15
C ASN A 47 -12.84 -12.12 16.08
N ARG A 48 -12.25 -10.99 16.48
CA ARG A 48 -11.48 -10.10 15.61
C ARG A 48 -10.21 -9.65 16.30
N VAL A 49 -9.27 -9.18 15.49
CA VAL A 49 -7.97 -8.70 15.94
C VAL A 49 -8.08 -7.22 16.34
N LEU A 50 -7.55 -6.89 17.51
CA LEU A 50 -7.29 -5.50 17.90
C LEU A 50 -5.99 -5.06 17.22
N LEU A 51 -6.10 -4.10 16.29
CA LEU A 51 -4.94 -3.49 15.67
C LEU A 51 -4.59 -2.21 16.43
N PRO A 52 -3.33 -2.05 16.89
CA PRO A 52 -2.85 -0.78 17.40
C PRO A 52 -2.95 0.31 16.33
N GLU A 53 -3.12 1.56 16.76
CA GLU A 53 -2.96 2.70 15.88
C GLU A 53 -1.55 2.69 15.27
N GLY A 54 -1.41 3.08 13.99
CA GLY A 54 -0.11 3.09 13.31
C GLY A 54 0.15 1.87 12.42
N VAL A 55 -0.33 0.68 12.80
CA VAL A 55 -0.06 -0.57 12.03
C VAL A 55 -0.53 -0.48 10.58
N GLU A 56 -1.61 0.25 10.33
CA GLU A 56 -2.15 0.46 8.97
C GLU A 56 -1.20 1.25 8.05
N PHE A 57 -0.37 2.14 8.61
CA PHE A 57 0.59 2.95 7.85
C PHE A 57 1.87 2.16 7.55
N ASP A 58 2.32 1.35 8.51
CA ASP A 58 3.56 0.58 8.38
C ASP A 58 3.44 -0.53 7.33
N CYS A 59 2.28 -1.18 7.25
CA CYS A 59 2.06 -2.27 6.29
C CYS A 59 1.56 -1.80 4.91
N GLN A 60 1.33 -0.49 4.72
CA GLN A 60 0.68 0.09 3.53
C GLN A 60 -0.66 -0.59 3.19
N CYS A 61 -1.31 -1.23 4.17
CA CYS A 61 -2.54 -1.98 3.96
C CYS A 61 -3.76 -1.08 3.77
N LYS A 62 -3.67 0.19 4.18
CA LYS A 62 -4.69 1.19 3.89
C LYS A 62 -4.42 1.77 2.50
N PRO A 63 -5.37 1.67 1.55
CA PRO A 63 -5.20 2.32 0.26
C PRO A 63 -4.98 3.81 0.52
N SER A 64 -3.89 4.35 -0.03
CA SER A 64 -3.56 5.76 0.10
C SER A 64 -4.78 6.56 -0.36
N THR A 65 -5.49 7.18 0.58
CA THR A 65 -6.39 8.29 0.25
C THR A 65 -5.50 9.47 -0.09
N THR A 66 -4.75 9.35 -1.18
CA THR A 66 -4.34 10.50 -1.96
C THR A 66 -5.64 11.05 -2.48
N THR A 67 -6.21 11.98 -1.71
CA THR A 67 -7.12 12.98 -2.24
C THR A 67 -6.41 13.51 -3.48
N ALA A 68 -6.88 13.08 -4.65
CA ALA A 68 -6.55 13.69 -5.91
C ALA A 68 -7.15 15.10 -5.85
N GLN A 69 -6.46 16.02 -5.16
CA GLN A 69 -6.50 17.42 -5.52
C GLN A 69 -5.89 17.47 -6.91
N ARG A 70 -6.77 17.22 -7.89
CA ARG A 70 -6.60 17.60 -9.27
C ARG A 70 -6.09 19.05 -9.24
N PRO A 71 -4.88 19.36 -9.73
CA PRO A 71 -4.52 20.75 -9.94
C PRO A 71 -5.63 21.40 -10.78
N PRO A 72 -6.10 22.62 -10.44
CA PRO A 72 -7.24 23.21 -11.12
C PRO A 72 -6.99 23.23 -12.63
N SER A 73 -7.98 22.70 -13.34
CA SER A 73 -8.12 22.59 -14.78
C SER A 73 -7.49 23.79 -15.52
N GLN A 74 -6.40 23.56 -16.24
CA GLN A 74 -5.99 24.46 -17.31
C GLN A 74 -7.09 24.47 -18.37
N ALA A 75 -7.60 25.67 -18.66
CA ALA A 75 -8.63 25.91 -19.66
C ALA A 75 -8.13 25.56 -21.09
N PRO A 76 -9.03 25.28 -22.05
CA PRO A 76 -8.67 24.77 -23.37
C PRO A 76 -8.14 25.90 -24.26
N GLY A 77 -6.95 25.71 -24.82
CA GLY A 77 -6.50 26.49 -25.98
C GLY A 77 -5.01 26.77 -26.01
N GLN A 78 -4.19 25.78 -26.38
CA GLN A 78 -2.97 26.04 -27.16
C GLN A 78 -2.79 24.96 -28.23
N THR A 79 -2.92 25.42 -29.47
CA THR A 79 -2.98 24.68 -30.73
C THR A 79 -1.67 23.95 -31.03
N GLN A 80 -1.79 22.68 -31.42
CA GLN A 80 -0.71 21.84 -31.92
C GLN A 80 0.01 22.51 -33.10
N ARG A 81 1.30 22.81 -32.94
CA ARG A 81 2.17 23.12 -34.08
C ARG A 81 2.58 21.81 -34.75
N THR A 82 1.89 21.50 -35.84
CA THR A 82 2.34 20.58 -36.90
C THR A 82 3.71 20.99 -37.40
N ASN A 83 4.63 20.02 -37.54
CA ASN A 83 5.68 20.05 -38.57
C ASN A 83 6.20 18.62 -38.76
N VAL A 84 5.55 17.89 -39.67
CA VAL A 84 6.13 16.71 -40.35
C VAL A 84 6.74 17.22 -41.66
N PRO A 85 8.05 17.06 -41.89
CA PRO A 85 8.62 17.19 -43.22
C PRO A 85 8.94 15.80 -43.79
N THR A 86 8.15 15.37 -44.76
CA THR A 86 8.49 14.28 -45.68
C THR A 86 9.28 14.85 -46.86
N THR A 87 10.29 14.10 -47.31
CA THR A 87 10.96 14.11 -48.64
C THR A 87 12.27 14.90 -48.81
N ARG A 88 13.40 14.18 -48.88
CA ARG A 88 14.18 13.99 -50.13
C ARG A 88 15.35 13.03 -49.87
N ARG A 89 15.45 11.97 -50.69
CA ARG A 89 16.63 11.09 -50.79
C ARG A 89 17.50 11.57 -51.95
N PRO A 90 18.77 11.94 -51.70
CA PRO A 90 19.82 11.85 -52.72
C PRO A 90 21.02 11.00 -52.25
N SER A 91 21.28 9.96 -53.04
CA SER A 91 22.59 9.40 -53.46
C SER A 91 23.83 9.49 -52.55
N GLN A 92 24.26 8.30 -52.11
CA GLN A 92 25.64 7.79 -52.03
C GLN A 92 26.74 8.64 -51.38
N GLN A 93 27.15 8.28 -50.16
CA GLN A 93 28.58 8.15 -49.81
C GLN A 93 28.79 6.94 -48.88
N GLN A 94 29.81 6.16 -49.22
CA GLN A 94 30.24 4.88 -48.67
C GLN A 94 30.49 4.89 -47.15
N PHE A 95 29.98 3.91 -46.41
CA PHE A 95 30.61 3.48 -45.15
C PHE A 95 31.64 2.38 -45.45
N PRO A 96 32.87 2.45 -44.90
CA PRO A 96 33.88 1.41 -45.11
C PRO A 96 33.42 0.08 -44.48
N ARG A 97 33.37 -0.97 -45.30
CA ARG A 97 33.15 -2.36 -44.86
C ARG A 97 34.25 -2.75 -43.87
N GLN A 98 33.89 -3.02 -42.62
CA GLN A 98 34.74 -3.80 -41.73
C GLN A 98 34.76 -5.24 -42.23
N THR A 99 35.95 -5.77 -42.49
CA THR A 99 36.17 -7.15 -42.93
C THR A 99 36.08 -8.12 -41.75
N PRO A 100 35.52 -9.35 -41.94
CA PRO A 100 35.56 -10.37 -40.91
C PRO A 100 36.98 -10.94 -40.73
N ARG A 101 37.39 -11.12 -39.47
CA ARG A 101 38.67 -11.76 -39.07
C ARG A 101 38.64 -13.26 -39.43
N PRO A 102 39.68 -13.83 -40.06
CA PRO A 102 39.68 -15.24 -40.44
C PRO A 102 39.94 -16.14 -39.22
N SER A 103 39.11 -17.18 -39.09
CA SER A 103 39.28 -18.28 -38.12
C SER A 103 40.55 -19.07 -38.44
N GLY A 104 41.51 -19.05 -37.52
CA GLY A 104 42.74 -19.83 -37.59
C GLY A 104 42.47 -21.33 -37.51
N ARG A 105 42.95 -22.04 -38.53
CA ARG A 105 43.12 -23.48 -38.60
C ARG A 105 44.23 -23.90 -37.64
N GLN A 106 43.98 -24.86 -36.76
CA GLN A 106 45.03 -25.65 -36.10
C GLN A 106 44.87 -27.11 -36.51
N THR A 107 45.95 -27.63 -37.07
CA THR A 107 46.34 -29.03 -37.32
C THR A 107 47.87 -29.03 -37.20
N PRO A 108 48.55 -30.13 -36.87
CA PRO A 108 48.15 -31.53 -37.01
C PRO A 108 47.83 -32.25 -35.69
#